data_AF-A0A3N5YI64-F1
#
_entry.id   AF-A0A3N5YI64-F1
#
_cell.length_a   1.000
_cell.length_b   1.000
_cell.length_c   1.000
_cell.angle_alpha   90.00
_cell.angle_beta   90.00
_cell.angle_gamma   90.00
#
_symmetry.space_group_name_H-M   'P 1'
#
loop_
_entity.id
_entity.type
_entity.pdbx_description
1 polymer ?
#
loop_
_entity_poly.entity_id
_entity_poly.type
_entity_poly.pdbx_seq_one_letter_code
_entity_poly.pdbx_strand_id
1 'polypeptide(L)'
;MQLKPNSPTFLKVLAGTMFVVFAAAGLWLLFLAFEIGDVYPPYSSHRTELDGTAVLYEALEHFPDLRVARHYGPAVSAPSSTETTIIVAGVSPSDWYLGDEDELGDLISRAQKGARLVLALQPSLTLRPLLERATEPKERTTK
;
A
#
# COMPACT_ATOMS: atom_id res chain seq x y z
N MET A 1 -42.95 24.85 -6.73
CA MET A 1 -43.79 23.64 -6.89
C MET A 1 -43.81 22.91 -5.54
N GLN A 2 -44.82 23.14 -4.71
CA GLN A 2 -44.89 22.54 -3.36
C GLN A 2 -45.33 21.08 -3.50
N LEU A 3 -44.43 20.13 -3.25
CA LEU A 3 -44.74 18.71 -3.27
C LEU A 3 -45.60 18.37 -2.03
N LYS A 4 -46.80 17.84 -2.26
CA LYS A 4 -47.72 17.44 -1.19
C LYS A 4 -47.15 16.17 -0.52
N PRO A 5 -47.00 16.13 0.81
CA PRO A 5 -46.24 15.10 1.53
C PRO A 5 -46.75 13.66 1.36
N ASN A 6 -48.00 13.48 0.93
CA ASN A 6 -48.62 12.15 0.71
C ASN A 6 -48.76 11.78 -0.78
N SER A 7 -48.09 12.49 -1.71
CA SER A 7 -48.12 12.12 -3.12
C SER A 7 -47.08 11.05 -3.45
N PRO A 8 -47.35 10.13 -4.40
CA PRO A 8 -46.37 9.14 -4.84
C PRO A 8 -45.13 9.78 -5.47
N THR A 9 -45.23 11.03 -5.93
CA THR A 9 -44.09 11.82 -6.42
C THR A 9 -43.18 12.28 -5.28
N PHE A 10 -43.72 12.68 -4.13
CA PHE A 10 -42.92 13.05 -2.96
C PHE A 10 -42.12 11.86 -2.43
N LEU A 11 -42.76 10.68 -2.33
CA LEU A 11 -42.09 9.46 -1.89
C LEU A 11 -40.94 9.05 -2.83
N LYS A 12 -41.13 9.16 -4.14
CA LYS A 12 -40.08 8.88 -5.14
C LYS A 12 -38.89 9.84 -5.02
N VAL A 13 -39.16 11.13 -4.81
CA VAL A 13 -38.11 12.13 -4.61
C VAL A 13 -37.34 11.84 -3.33
N LEU A 14 -38.05 11.58 -2.22
CA LEU A 14 -37.43 11.25 -0.93
C LEU A 14 -36.56 10.00 -1.03
N ALA A 15 -37.08 8.91 -1.63
CA ALA A 15 -36.35 7.68 -1.84
C ALA A 15 -35.11 7.89 -2.74
N GLY A 16 -35.25 8.67 -3.81
CA GLY A 16 -34.14 9.03 -4.69
C GLY A 16 -33.05 9.82 -3.96
N THR A 17 -33.43 10.83 -3.18
CA THR A 17 -32.49 11.59 -2.35
C THR A 17 -31.78 10.71 -1.33
N MET A 18 -32.52 9.83 -0.65
CA MET A 18 -31.93 8.90 0.34
C MET A 18 -30.93 7.95 -0.32
N PHE A 19 -31.24 7.44 -1.51
CA PHE A 19 -30.32 6.59 -2.27
C PHE A 19 -29.03 7.34 -2.67
N VAL A 20 -29.15 8.58 -3.15
CA VAL A 20 -27.98 9.40 -3.51
C VAL A 20 -27.10 9.68 -2.28
N VAL A 21 -27.70 10.03 -1.14
CA VAL A 21 -26.94 10.25 0.11
C VAL A 21 -26.24 8.98 0.56
N PHE A 22 -26.92 7.84 0.52
CA PHE A 22 -26.32 6.55 0.87
C PHE A 22 -25.15 6.19 -0.06
N ALA A 23 -25.32 6.33 -1.37
CA ALA A 23 -24.26 6.08 -2.34
C ALA A 23 -23.06 7.01 -2.15
N ALA A 24 -23.29 8.30 -1.89
CA ALA A 24 -22.24 9.27 -1.62
C ALA A 24 -21.47 8.94 -0.34
N ALA A 25 -22.17 8.55 0.74
CA ALA A 25 -21.54 8.15 1.99
C ALA A 25 -20.71 6.87 1.84
N GLY A 26 -21.23 5.87 1.10
CA GLY A 26 -20.48 4.65 0.80
C GLY A 26 -19.21 4.92 -0.01
N LEU A 27 -19.30 5.80 -1.02
CA LEU A 27 -18.14 6.20 -1.82
C LEU A 27 -17.11 6.95 -0.98
N TRP A 28 -17.55 7.84 -0.08
CA TRP A 28 -16.69 8.55 0.86
C TRP A 28 -15.92 7.60 1.79
N LEU A 29 -16.61 6.61 2.37
CA LEU A 29 -15.99 5.60 3.22
C LEU A 29 -14.95 4.77 2.46
N LEU A 30 -15.23 4.45 1.20
CA LEU A 30 -14.29 3.74 0.34
C LEU A 30 -13.03 4.58 0.08
N PHE A 31 -13.18 5.87 -0.22
CA PHE A 31 -12.04 6.78 -0.38
C PHE A 31 -11.18 6.86 0.89
N LEU A 32 -11.82 6.93 2.05
CA LEU A 32 -11.09 6.96 3.34
C LEU A 32 -10.30 5.66 3.58
N ALA A 33 -10.86 4.50 3.22
CA ALA A 33 -10.17 3.22 3.32
C ALA A 33 -8.95 3.13 2.38
N PHE A 34 -9.03 3.76 1.20
CA PHE A 34 -7.89 3.88 0.29
C PHE A 34 -6.80 4.83 0.82
N GLU A 35 -7.19 5.89 1.53
CA GLU A 35 -6.26 6.86 2.10
C GLU A 35 -5.46 6.29 3.28
N ILE A 36 -6.13 5.56 4.19
CA ILE A 36 -5.47 4.85 5.31
C ILE A 36 -4.66 3.64 4.80
N GLY A 37 -5.04 3.13 3.63
CA GLY A 37 -4.36 2.03 2.98
C GLY A 37 -4.75 0.65 3.50
N ASP A 38 -5.88 0.53 4.19
CA ASP A 38 -6.38 -0.73 4.78
C ASP A 38 -6.80 -1.76 3.70
N VAL A 39 -7.05 -1.29 2.48
CA VAL A 39 -7.38 -2.12 1.30
C VAL A 39 -6.12 -2.75 0.68
N TYR A 40 -4.93 -2.23 0.99
CA TYR A 40 -3.68 -2.68 0.37
C TYR A 40 -3.01 -3.79 1.17
N PRO A 41 -2.31 -4.72 0.49
CA PRO A 41 -1.58 -5.77 1.19
C PRO A 41 -0.47 -5.19 2.08
N PRO A 42 -0.03 -5.92 3.11
CA PRO A 42 1.16 -5.59 3.89
C PRO A 42 2.35 -5.28 2.97
N TYR A 43 3.23 -4.38 3.43
CA TYR A 43 4.42 -3.89 2.73
C TYR A 43 4.17 -3.04 1.48
N SER A 44 2.91 -2.76 1.13
CA SER A 44 2.54 -1.83 0.06
C SER A 44 2.95 -0.39 0.35
N SER A 45 3.38 0.34 -0.69
CA SER A 45 3.70 1.78 -0.63
C SER A 45 2.47 2.68 -0.54
N HIS A 46 1.27 2.10 -0.50
CA HIS A 46 0.01 2.78 -0.17
C HIS A 46 -0.38 2.65 1.30
N ARG A 47 0.21 1.70 2.03
CA ARG A 47 -0.18 1.44 3.41
C ARG A 47 0.63 2.35 4.34
N THR A 48 -0.07 3.16 5.14
CA THR A 48 0.56 4.11 6.08
C THR A 48 0.85 3.50 7.45
N GLU A 49 0.37 2.29 7.70
CA GLU A 49 0.64 1.55 8.94
C GLU A 49 2.09 1.05 9.05
N LEU A 50 2.47 0.56 10.24
CA LEU A 50 3.82 0.09 10.58
C LEU A 50 4.34 -1.04 9.68
N ASP A 51 3.44 -1.81 9.09
CA ASP A 51 3.77 -2.90 8.16
C ASP A 51 3.75 -2.44 6.69
N GLY A 52 3.49 -1.17 6.40
CA GLY A 52 3.49 -0.57 5.08
C GLY A 52 4.82 0.11 4.71
N THR A 53 4.91 0.61 3.48
CA THR A 53 6.10 1.31 2.97
C THR A 53 5.81 2.73 2.48
N ALA A 54 4.66 3.32 2.82
CA ALA A 54 4.29 4.67 2.40
C ALA A 54 5.31 5.73 2.87
N VAL A 55 5.79 5.66 4.11
CA VAL A 55 6.80 6.60 4.64
C VAL A 55 8.10 6.54 3.84
N LEU A 56 8.52 5.34 3.42
CA LEU A 56 9.71 5.19 2.57
C LEU A 56 9.47 5.81 1.19
N TYR A 57 8.30 5.57 0.59
CA TYR A 57 7.92 6.15 -0.69
C TYR A 57 7.94 7.68 -0.65
N GLU A 58 7.27 8.27 0.33
CA GLU A 58 7.20 9.72 0.54
C GLU A 58 8.59 10.31 0.80
N ALA A 59 9.41 9.67 1.64
CA ALA A 59 10.77 10.12 1.90
C ALA A 59 11.61 10.16 0.62
N LEU A 60 11.48 9.15 -0.25
CA LEU A 60 12.20 9.11 -1.53
C LEU A 60 11.69 10.18 -2.51
N GLU A 61 10.39 10.48 -2.51
CA GLU A 61 9.77 11.48 -3.39
C GLU A 61 10.25 12.91 -3.09
N HIS A 62 10.70 13.18 -1.87
CA HIS A 62 11.25 14.49 -1.49
C HIS A 62 12.66 14.76 -2.05
N PHE A 63 13.33 13.78 -2.66
CA PHE A 63 14.65 13.99 -3.25
C PHE A 63 14.52 14.56 -4.68
N PRO A 64 15.13 15.72 -4.98
CA PRO A 64 14.91 16.44 -6.24
C PRO A 64 15.45 15.70 -7.48
N ASP A 65 16.45 14.84 -7.29
CA ASP A 65 17.12 14.11 -8.38
C ASP A 65 16.55 12.71 -8.60
N LEU A 66 15.50 12.31 -7.86
CA LEU A 66 14.89 10.99 -7.98
C LEU A 66 13.50 11.08 -8.60
N ARG A 67 13.20 10.15 -9.51
CA ARG A 67 11.84 9.88 -9.97
C ARG A 67 11.35 8.63 -9.28
N VAL A 68 10.42 8.80 -8.36
CA VAL A 68 9.82 7.70 -7.60
C VAL A 68 8.43 7.46 -8.15
N ALA A 69 8.12 6.20 -8.45
CA ALA A 69 6.82 5.80 -8.96
C ALA A 69 6.39 4.47 -8.35
N ARG A 70 5.07 4.30 -8.19
CA ARG A 70 4.47 3.03 -7.79
C ARG A 70 4.22 2.18 -9.03
N HIS A 71 4.51 0.89 -8.93
CA HIS A 71 4.30 -0.07 -10.01
C HIS A 71 3.11 -0.96 -9.68
N TYR A 72 2.07 -0.94 -10.53
CA TYR A 72 0.84 -1.73 -10.35
C TYR A 72 0.70 -2.84 -11.39
N GLY A 73 1.62 -2.92 -12.34
CA GLY A 73 1.58 -3.87 -13.45
C GLY A 73 2.49 -5.08 -13.22
N PRO A 74 2.51 -6.02 -14.18
CA PRO A 74 3.42 -7.16 -14.13
C PRO A 74 4.88 -6.70 -14.18
N ALA A 75 5.79 -7.50 -13.60
CA ALA A 75 7.22 -7.18 -13.59
C ALA A 75 7.77 -6.87 -14.99
N VAL A 76 7.35 -7.58 -16.05
CA VAL A 76 7.76 -7.34 -17.46
C VAL A 76 7.57 -5.91 -17.95
N SER A 77 6.75 -5.09 -17.29
CA SER A 77 6.44 -3.71 -17.71
C SER A 77 7.26 -2.61 -17.01
N ALA A 78 8.06 -2.95 -15.98
CA ALA A 78 8.90 -1.97 -15.32
C ALA A 78 9.96 -1.33 -16.28
N PRO A 79 10.77 -0.36 -15.85
CA PRO A 79 11.94 0.07 -16.63
C PRO A 79 13.16 -0.84 -16.40
N SER A 80 13.94 -1.11 -17.45
CA SER A 80 15.12 -1.99 -17.39
C SER A 80 16.46 -1.24 -17.52
N SER A 81 16.45 0.09 -17.37
CA SER A 81 17.65 0.93 -17.45
C SER A 81 18.56 0.82 -16.22
N THR A 82 19.85 1.13 -16.41
CA THR A 82 20.87 1.18 -15.36
C THR A 82 20.63 2.22 -14.28
N GLU A 83 19.80 3.22 -14.56
CA GLU A 83 19.39 4.27 -13.63
C GLU A 83 18.14 3.89 -12.83
N THR A 84 17.59 2.70 -13.03
CA THR A 84 16.38 2.24 -12.36
C THR A 84 16.71 1.36 -11.18
N THR A 85 16.11 1.66 -10.03
CA THR A 85 16.07 0.77 -8.87
C THR A 85 14.65 0.27 -8.70
N ILE A 86 14.48 -1.04 -8.71
CA ILE A 86 13.21 -1.73 -8.44
C ILE A 86 13.28 -2.25 -7.02
N ILE A 87 12.36 -1.78 -6.18
CA ILE A 87 12.23 -2.22 -4.79
C ILE A 87 11.01 -3.13 -4.71
N VAL A 88 11.20 -4.36 -4.24
CA VAL A 88 10.09 -5.25 -3.91
C VAL A 88 10.14 -5.56 -2.44
N ALA A 89 9.11 -5.12 -1.72
CA ALA A 89 9.01 -5.23 -0.28
C ALA A 89 8.04 -6.34 0.14
N GLY A 90 8.29 -6.94 1.29
CA GLY A 90 7.43 -7.97 1.85
C GLY A 90 7.60 -9.33 1.18
N VAL A 91 8.78 -9.64 0.66
CA VAL A 91 9.06 -10.94 0.03
C VAL A 91 9.16 -12.01 1.12
N SER A 92 8.33 -13.04 1.07
CA SER A 92 8.37 -14.13 2.05
C SER A 92 9.64 -14.98 1.85
N PRO A 93 10.44 -15.24 2.90
CA PRO A 93 11.62 -16.09 2.80
C PRO A 93 11.28 -17.56 2.53
N SER A 94 10.10 -18.01 3.01
CA SER A 94 9.61 -19.38 2.83
C SER A 94 8.78 -19.52 1.55
N ASP A 95 8.05 -18.47 1.18
CA ASP A 95 7.28 -18.37 -0.05
C ASP A 95 7.95 -17.34 -0.96
N TRP A 96 9.09 -17.72 -1.54
CA TRP A 96 9.82 -16.89 -2.50
C TRP A 96 9.01 -16.59 -3.80
N TYR A 97 7.76 -17.05 -3.85
CA TYR A 97 6.76 -16.68 -4.85
C TYR A 97 6.41 -15.19 -4.70
N LEU A 98 7.21 -14.36 -5.37
CA LEU A 98 6.94 -12.96 -5.69
C LEU A 98 5.73 -12.77 -6.62
N GLY A 99 5.01 -13.86 -6.92
CA GLY A 99 4.12 -14.03 -8.07
C GLY A 99 4.39 -15.41 -8.70
N ASP A 100 4.02 -15.57 -9.96
CA ASP A 100 4.37 -16.73 -10.80
C ASP A 100 5.90 -16.80 -11.03
N GLU A 101 6.47 -17.98 -11.33
CA GLU A 101 7.92 -18.13 -11.60
C GLU A 101 8.41 -17.20 -12.72
N ASP A 102 7.52 -16.93 -13.68
CA ASP A 102 7.73 -15.99 -14.77
C ASP A 102 8.00 -14.55 -14.29
N GLU A 103 7.32 -14.11 -13.22
CA GLU A 103 7.43 -12.74 -12.72
C GLU A 103 8.80 -12.49 -12.04
N LEU A 104 9.31 -13.50 -11.35
CA LEU A 104 10.67 -13.48 -10.83
C LEU A 104 11.70 -13.51 -11.96
N GLY A 105 11.48 -14.34 -12.98
CA GLY A 105 12.31 -14.39 -14.19
C GLY A 105 12.39 -13.02 -14.87
N ASP A 106 11.27 -12.32 -14.98
CA ASP A 106 11.20 -10.97 -15.52
C ASP A 106 12.02 -9.97 -14.69
N LEU A 107 11.88 -9.97 -13.36
CA LEU A 107 12.68 -9.12 -12.47
C LEU A 107 14.18 -9.39 -12.59
N ILE A 108 14.58 -10.66 -12.66
CA ILE A 108 15.99 -11.05 -12.85
C ILE A 108 16.49 -10.58 -14.22
N SER A 109 15.70 -10.73 -15.28
CA SER A 109 16.07 -10.28 -16.62
C SER A 109 16.32 -8.77 -16.67
N ARG A 110 15.61 -8.00 -15.85
CA ARG A 110 15.78 -6.56 -15.71
C ARG A 110 17.06 -6.21 -14.98
N ALA A 111 17.36 -6.94 -13.92
CA ALA A 111 18.62 -6.80 -13.21
C ALA A 111 19.81 -7.09 -14.15
N GLN A 112 19.71 -8.12 -14.99
CA GLN A 112 20.71 -8.45 -16.00
C GLN A 112 20.88 -7.35 -17.08
N LYS A 113 19.81 -6.62 -17.39
CA LYS A 113 19.83 -5.46 -18.31
C LYS A 113 20.38 -4.18 -17.66
N GLY A 114 20.68 -4.22 -16.36
CA GLY A 114 21.37 -3.15 -15.64
C GLY A 114 20.56 -2.51 -14.51
N ALA A 115 19.26 -2.81 -14.39
CA ALA A 115 18.47 -2.31 -13.28
C ALA A 115 19.00 -2.84 -11.93
N ARG A 116 18.80 -2.08 -10.86
CA ARG A 116 19.13 -2.52 -9.50
C ARG A 116 17.88 -3.14 -8.89
N LEU A 117 17.96 -4.38 -8.44
CA LEU A 117 16.87 -5.05 -7.75
C LEU A 117 17.15 -5.08 -6.24
N VAL A 118 16.24 -4.52 -5.45
CA VAL A 118 16.28 -4.53 -3.99
C VAL A 118 15.10 -5.35 -3.50
N LEU A 119 15.39 -6.48 -2.85
CA LEU A 119 14.38 -7.34 -2.24
C LEU A 119 14.40 -7.14 -0.73
N ALA A 120 13.31 -6.58 -0.18
CA ALA A 120 13.13 -6.47 1.26
C ALA A 120 12.29 -7.65 1.76
N LEU A 121 12.95 -8.56 2.47
CA LEU A 121 12.34 -9.78 2.96
C LEU A 121 11.45 -9.50 4.17
N GLN A 122 10.36 -10.26 4.29
CA GLN A 122 9.58 -10.29 5.50
C GLN A 122 10.45 -10.81 6.65
N PRO A 123 10.27 -10.28 7.87
CA PRO A 123 10.96 -10.80 9.03
C PRO A 123 10.48 -12.24 9.30
N SER A 124 11.40 -13.20 9.20
CA SER A 124 11.13 -14.60 9.60
C SER A 124 11.07 -14.78 11.12
N LEU A 125 11.56 -13.80 11.87
CA LEU A 125 11.39 -13.68 13.31
C LEU A 125 10.25 -12.68 13.58
N THR A 126 9.23 -13.09 14.34
CA THR A 126 8.22 -12.17 14.87
C THR A 126 8.94 -10.98 15.52
N LEU A 127 8.74 -9.75 15.02
CA LEU A 127 9.44 -8.57 15.54
C LEU A 127 8.93 -8.12 16.92
N ARG A 128 7.74 -8.58 17.34
CA ARG A 128 7.11 -8.22 18.63
C ARG A 128 8.02 -8.42 19.85
N PRO A 129 8.66 -9.59 20.07
CA PRO A 129 9.52 -9.79 21.24
C PRO A 129 10.76 -8.90 21.24
N LEU A 130 11.24 -8.44 20.07
CA LEU A 130 12.39 -7.55 19.96
C LEU A 130 11.99 -6.09 20.19
N LEU A 131 10.82 -5.67 19.70
CA LEU A 131 10.26 -4.34 19.95
C LEU A 131 9.85 -4.17 21.42
N GLU A 132 9.26 -5.21 22.03
CA GLU A 132 8.96 -5.25 23.47
C GLU A 132 10.25 -5.09 24.29
N ARG A 133 11.32 -5.82 23.96
CA ARG A 133 12.63 -5.66 24.60
C ARG A 133 13.28 -4.28 24.38
N ALA A 134 13.04 -3.64 23.24
CA ALA A 134 13.60 -2.32 22.94
C ALA A 134 12.83 -1.17 23.62
N THR A 135 11.54 -1.39 23.88
CA THR A 135 10.65 -0.43 24.55
C THR A 135 10.59 -0.63 26.06
N GLU A 136 11.02 -1.79 26.57
CA GLU A 136 11.29 -1.98 28.00
C GLU A 136 12.27 -0.89 28.49
N PRO A 137 11.89 -0.08 29.48
CA PRO A 137 12.79 0.89 30.07
C PRO A 137 13.99 0.11 30.60
N LYS A 138 15.18 0.41 30.10
CA LYS A 138 16.43 -0.06 30.71
C LYS A 138 16.39 0.38 32.17
N GLU A 139 16.00 -0.51 33.08
CA GLU A 139 16.20 -0.30 34.50
C GLU A 139 17.68 -0.01 34.65
N ARG A 140 17.98 1.26 34.90
CA ARG A 140 19.32 1.70 35.26
C ARG A 140 19.63 0.95 36.54
N THR A 141 20.34 -0.15 36.38
CA THR A 141 21.04 -0.87 37.44
C THR A 141 22.04 0.14 37.99
N THR A 142 21.54 0.94 38.92
CA THR A 142 22.31 1.91 39.68
C THR A 142 23.03 1.08 40.72
N LYS A 143 24.30 0.78 40.45
CA LYS A 143 25.24 0.34 41.48
C LYS A 143 25.66 1.55 42.31
#